data_AF-A0A2M7G0H7-F1
#
_entry.id   AF-A0A2M7G0H7-F1
#
_cell.length_a   1.000
_cell.length_b   1.000
_cell.length_c   1.000
_cell.angle_alpha   90.00
_cell.angle_beta   90.00
_cell.angle_gamma   90.00
#
_symmetry.space_group_name_H-M   'P 1'
#
loop_
_entity.id
_entity.type
_entity.pdbx_description
1 polymer ?
#
loop_
_entity_poly.entity_id
_entity_poly.type
_entity_poly.pdbx_seq_one_letter_code
_entity_poly.pdbx_strand_id
1 'polypeptide(L)'
;LDTSIFHHRYQNDETGRPAYDPALLLKIVLLAYSRGITSSRKIEQLCRENVIFMALSANSQPHFTTIADFISRSSEEISQLF
;
A
#
# COMPACT_ATOMS: atom_id res chain seq x y z
N LEU A 1 -11.12 -11.17 -3.72
CA LEU A 1 -10.96 -9.75 -3.35
C LEU A 1 -11.09 -8.96 -4.63
N ASP A 2 -12.24 -8.32 -4.82
CA ASP A 2 -12.48 -7.43 -5.95
C ASP A 2 -11.75 -6.11 -5.69
N THR A 3 -10.75 -5.78 -6.53
CA THR A 3 -9.91 -4.58 -6.37
C THR A 3 -10.34 -3.44 -7.30
N SER A 4 -11.42 -3.61 -8.08
CA SER A 4 -11.89 -2.65 -9.07
C SER A 4 -12.23 -1.27 -8.50
N ILE A 5 -12.59 -1.19 -7.21
CA ILE A 5 -12.97 0.03 -6.51
C ILE A 5 -11.81 1.04 -6.45
N PHE A 6 -10.57 0.54 -6.34
CA PHE A 6 -9.38 1.40 -6.22
C PHE A 6 -8.87 1.92 -7.57
N HIS A 7 -9.23 1.29 -8.69
CA HIS A 7 -8.71 1.65 -10.02
C HIS A 7 -9.22 3.01 -10.52
N HIS A 8 -10.41 3.45 -10.10
CA HIS A 8 -10.97 4.74 -10.55
C HIS A 8 -10.18 5.96 -10.05
N ARG A 9 -9.42 5.84 -8.94
CA ARG A 9 -8.65 6.95 -8.36
C ARG A 9 -7.20 7.01 -8.82
N TYR A 10 -6.69 5.92 -9.40
CA TYR A 10 -5.31 5.81 -9.87
C TYR A 10 -5.29 5.85 -11.40
N GLN A 11 -5.64 7.02 -11.96
CA GLN A 11 -5.35 7.35 -13.36
C GLN A 11 -3.89 7.77 -13.45
N ASN A 12 -3.06 6.92 -14.06
CA ASN A 12 -1.70 7.28 -14.44
C ASN A 12 -1.76 8.24 -15.63
N ASP A 13 -1.97 9.53 -15.38
CA ASP A 13 -1.73 10.57 -16.39
C ASP A 13 -0.25 10.58 -16.80
N GLU A 14 0.02 10.88 -18.07
CA GLU A 14 1.35 10.81 -18.72
C GLU A 14 2.41 11.78 -18.14
N THR A 15 2.06 12.59 -17.13
CA THR A 15 2.95 13.55 -16.48
C THR A 15 3.05 13.31 -14.97
N GLY A 16 3.95 12.40 -14.57
CA GLY A 16 4.31 12.16 -13.17
C GLY A 16 5.07 10.85 -12.96
N ARG A 17 5.56 10.58 -11.73
CA ARG A 17 5.94 9.21 -11.36
C ARG A 17 4.66 8.37 -11.36
N PRO A 18 4.66 7.17 -11.99
CA PRO A 18 3.46 6.31 -12.00
C PRO A 18 3.00 6.12 -10.56
N ALA A 19 1.70 6.33 -10.33
CA ALA A 19 1.14 6.14 -9.01
C ALA A 19 1.26 4.66 -8.64
N TYR A 20 1.66 4.38 -7.40
CA TYR A 20 1.73 3.00 -6.92
C TYR A 20 0.38 2.32 -7.09
N ASP A 21 0.38 1.07 -7.60
CA ASP A 21 -0.85 0.31 -7.72
C ASP A 21 -1.51 0.20 -6.32
N PRO A 22 -2.75 0.69 -6.14
CA PRO A 22 -3.42 0.62 -4.85
C PRO A 22 -3.64 -0.82 -4.37
N ALA A 23 -3.76 -1.80 -5.27
CA ALA A 23 -3.81 -3.20 -4.89
C ALA A 23 -2.49 -3.67 -4.26
N LEU A 24 -1.35 -3.11 -4.68
CA LEU A 24 -0.04 -3.40 -4.12
C LEU A 24 0.13 -2.76 -2.74
N LEU A 25 -0.26 -1.49 -2.59
CA LEU A 25 -0.28 -0.82 -1.29
C LEU A 25 -1.20 -1.52 -0.30
N LEU A 26 -2.41 -1.92 -0.73
CA LEU A 26 -3.36 -2.66 0.09
C LEU A 26 -2.77 -3.99 0.58
N LYS A 27 -2.13 -4.78 -0.30
CA LYS A 27 -1.47 -6.04 0.08
C LYS A 27 -0.41 -5.81 1.17
N ILE A 28 0.43 -4.79 1.01
CA ILE A 28 1.48 -4.45 1.98
C ILE A 28 0.87 -4.09 3.34
N VAL A 29 -0.16 -3.24 3.34
CA VAL A 29 -0.84 -2.79 4.57
C VAL A 29 -1.54 -3.96 5.26
N LEU A 30 -2.28 -4.79 4.53
CA LEU A 30 -2.95 -5.97 5.07
C LEU A 30 -1.94 -6.94 5.70
N LEU A 31 -0.82 -7.20 5.01
CA LEU A 31 0.22 -8.08 5.53
C LEU A 31 0.88 -7.50 6.79
N ALA A 32 1.13 -6.19 6.82
CA ALA A 32 1.67 -5.52 8.00
C ALA A 32 0.71 -5.61 9.19
N TYR A 33 -0.57 -5.33 8.98
CA TYR A 33 -1.60 -5.37 10.03
C TYR A 33 -1.83 -6.79 10.55
N SER A 34 -1.79 -7.80 9.68
CA SER A 34 -1.85 -9.22 10.09
C SER A 34 -0.70 -9.63 11.01
N ARG A 35 0.43 -8.89 10.97
CA ARG A 35 1.59 -9.07 11.84
C ARG A 35 1.61 -8.11 13.03
N GLY A 36 0.55 -7.34 13.25
CA GLY A 36 0.44 -6.35 14.32
C GLY A 36 1.27 -5.08 14.08
N ILE A 37 1.70 -4.83 12.85
CA ILE A 37 2.58 -3.71 12.50
C ILE A 37 1.75 -2.58 11.89
N THR A 38 1.50 -1.52 12.66
CA THR A 38 0.65 -0.39 12.24
C THR A 38 1.42 0.86 11.83
N SER A 39 2.69 0.96 12.20
CA SER A 39 3.51 2.15 11.89
C SER A 39 3.95 2.16 10.43
N SER A 40 3.53 3.18 9.67
CA SER A 40 3.90 3.36 8.26
C SER A 40 5.42 3.40 8.04
N ARG A 41 6.19 3.91 9.02
CA ARG A 41 7.67 3.90 8.98
C ARG A 41 8.24 2.49 9.14
N LYS A 42 7.63 1.68 10.01
CA LYS A 42 8.02 0.27 10.19
C LYS A 42 7.69 -0.52 8.92
N ILE A 43 6.56 -0.23 8.28
CA ILE A 43 6.15 -0.84 7.01
C ILE A 43 7.17 -0.49 5.90
N GLU A 44 7.56 0.78 5.77
CA GLU A 44 8.62 1.19 4.85
C GLU A 44 9.93 0.42 5.11
N GLN A 45 10.36 0.31 6.38
CA GLN A 45 11.55 -0.45 6.76
C GLN A 45 11.44 -1.92 6.33
N LEU A 46 10.28 -2.55 6.53
CA LEU A 46 10.05 -3.93 6.10
C LEU A 46 10.11 -4.09 4.59
N CYS A 47 9.60 -3.12 3.82
CA CYS A 47 9.74 -3.12 2.36
C CYS A 47 11.21 -3.02 1.89
N ARG A 48 12.15 -2.64 2.76
CA ARG A 48 13.59 -2.61 2.47
C ARG A 48 14.35 -3.83 2.99
N GLU A 49 13.98 -4.33 4.16
CA GLU A 49 14.78 -5.32 4.91
C GLU A 49 14.16 -6.72 4.89
N ASN A 50 12.84 -6.84 4.68
CA ASN A 50 12.14 -8.11 4.77
C ASN A 50 11.80 -8.66 3.37
N VAL A 51 12.34 -9.83 3.05
CA VAL A 51 12.18 -10.47 1.73
C VAL A 51 10.72 -10.71 1.35
N ILE A 52 9.83 -10.94 2.32
CA ILE A 52 8.40 -11.15 2.07
C ILE A 52 7.77 -9.84 1.60
N PHE A 53 8.07 -8.72 2.27
CA PHE A 53 7.56 -7.41 1.88
C PHE A 53 8.15 -6.95 0.56
N MET A 54 9.45 -7.22 0.30
CA MET A 54 10.08 -6.95 -0.99
C MET A 54 9.43 -7.74 -2.13
N ALA A 55 9.14 -9.03 -1.93
CA ALA A 55 8.45 -9.83 -2.93
C ALA A 55 7.01 -9.34 -3.17
N LEU A 56 6.31 -9.00 -2.09
CA LEU A 56 4.93 -8.51 -2.16
C LEU A 56 4.82 -7.15 -2.83
N SER A 57 5.80 -6.28 -2.60
CA SER A 57 5.88 -4.97 -3.21
C SER A 57 6.46 -4.99 -4.62
N ALA A 58 6.77 -6.16 -5.20
CA ALA A 58 7.46 -6.27 -6.49
C ALA A 58 8.77 -5.45 -6.52
N ASN A 59 9.51 -5.46 -5.40
CA ASN A 59 10.72 -4.69 -5.15
C ASN A 59 10.51 -3.15 -5.12
N SER A 60 9.26 -2.71 -5.04
CA SER A 60 8.90 -1.31 -4.79
C SER A 60 9.18 -0.95 -3.34
N GLN A 61 9.76 0.22 -3.11
CA GLN A 61 10.00 0.74 -1.76
C GLN A 61 9.15 1.98 -1.52
N PRO A 62 7.83 1.82 -1.29
CA PRO A 62 6.96 2.95 -1.02
C PRO A 62 7.42 3.67 0.24
N HIS A 63 7.53 4.99 0.13
CA HIS A 63 7.93 5.83 1.25
C HIS A 63 6.82 5.83 2.32
N PHE A 64 7.18 6.04 3.59
CA PHE A 64 6.21 5.99 4.69
C PHE A 64 5.04 6.98 4.51
N THR A 65 5.29 8.11 3.83
CA THR A 65 4.26 9.12 3.52
C THR A 65 3.22 8.61 2.53
N THR A 66 3.62 7.83 1.53
CA THR A 66 2.71 7.20 0.57
C THR A 66 1.84 6.15 1.26
N ILE A 67 2.43 5.37 2.16
CA ILE A 67 1.69 4.38 2.96
C ILE A 67 0.69 5.09 3.89
N ALA A 68 1.12 6.16 4.57
CA ALA A 68 0.25 6.94 5.45
C ALA A 68 -0.90 7.63 4.70
N ASP A 69 -0.63 8.23 3.54
CA ASP A 69 -1.67 8.85 2.70
C ASP A 69 -2.64 7.80 2.15
N PHE A 70 -2.16 6.61 1.79
CA PHE A 70 -3.04 5.50 1.39
C PHE A 70 -3.95 5.06 2.54
N ILE A 71 -3.40 4.84 3.74
CA ILE A 71 -4.18 4.43 4.91
C ILE A 71 -5.22 5.49 5.30
N SER A 72 -4.87 6.77 5.26
CA SER A 72 -5.80 7.84 5.63
C SER A 72 -6.94 7.99 4.60
N ARG A 73 -6.61 7.91 3.31
CA ARG A 73 -7.57 8.04 2.21
C ARG A 73 -8.45 6.81 2.01
N SER A 74 -7.94 5.62 2.30
CA SER A 74 -8.67 4.36 2.18
C SER A 74 -9.20 3.85 3.51
N SER A 75 -9.21 4.66 4.57
CA SER A 75 -9.74 4.27 5.88
C SER A 75 -11.21 3.83 5.83
N GLU A 76 -12.03 4.50 5.00
CA GLU A 76 -13.44 4.16 4.79
C GLU A 76 -13.60 2.84 4.01
N GLU A 77 -12.79 2.64 2.96
CA GLU A 77 -12.80 1.44 2.12
C GLU A 77 -12.24 0.21 2.86
N ILE A 78 -11.21 0.40 3.67
CA ILE A 78 -10.61 -0.64 4.53
C ILE A 78 -11.61 -1.00 5.65
N SER A 79 -12.32 -0.03 6.23
CA SER A 79 -13.35 -0.30 7.26
C SER A 79 -14.56 -1.07 6.72
N GLN A 80 -14.81 -1.03 5.41
CA GLN A 80 -15.85 -1.87 4.78
C GLN A 80 -15.36 -3.29 4.46
N LEU A 81 -14.04 -3.51 4.48
CA LEU A 81 -13.42 -4.79 4.16
C LEU A 81 -13.22 -5.68 5.40
N PHE A 82 -13.32 -5.11 6.60
CA PHE A 82 -13.20 -5.75 7.91
C PHE A 82 -14.51 -5.62 8.69
#